data_AF-D3PJ07-F1
#
_entry.id   AF-D3PJ07-F1
#
_cell.length_a   1.000
_cell.length_b   1.000
_cell.length_c   1.000
_cell.angle_alpha   90.00
_cell.angle_beta   90.00
_cell.angle_gamma   90.00
#
_symmetry.space_group_name_H-M   'P 1'
#
loop_
_entity.id
_entity.type
_entity.pdbx_description
1 polymer ?
#
loop_
_entity_poly.entity_id
_entity_poly.type
_entity_poly.pdbx_seq_one_letter_code
_entity_poly.pdbx_strand_id
1 'polypeptide(L)'
;MLKSRSLTAKRPLEKNLLQILLQLMIQQLLGNSFLACHYDSKLTPKGFLGAIDSAVPCAQMMNVAHTLRNVLQNRKAKDISLQLVFFDGEEAFVNWNKKDSIYGARHMAQNWTEQKVVFGNEVGRTLDRIDLFVLLDLLGTKLPNI
;
A
#
# COMPACT_ATOMS: atom_id res chain seq x y z
N MET A 1 17.86 -29.28 32.32
CA MET A 1 18.08 -27.84 32.54
C MET A 1 17.57 -27.09 31.30
N LEU A 2 16.52 -26.29 31.49
CA LEU A 2 15.95 -25.27 30.57
C LEU A 2 17.05 -24.28 30.13
N LYS A 3 17.07 -23.49 29.04
CA LYS A 3 16.12 -22.84 28.09
C LYS A 3 17.05 -22.31 26.94
N SER A 4 16.64 -21.94 25.73
CA SER A 4 15.55 -21.04 25.39
C SER A 4 15.14 -21.20 23.92
N ARG A 5 13.83 -21.11 23.68
CA ARG A 5 13.18 -21.10 22.37
C ARG A 5 13.22 -19.66 21.84
N SER A 6 13.73 -19.48 20.62
CA SER A 6 13.45 -18.26 19.85
C SER A 6 12.02 -18.35 19.30
N LEU A 7 11.19 -17.39 19.71
CA LEU A 7 9.79 -17.27 19.35
C LEU A 7 9.68 -16.93 17.86
N THR A 8 9.43 -17.94 17.05
CA THR A 8 8.83 -17.80 15.73
C THR A 8 7.42 -17.26 15.92
N ALA A 9 7.09 -16.12 15.29
CA ALA A 9 5.70 -15.80 14.99
C ALA A 9 5.23 -16.84 13.96
N LYS A 10 4.73 -17.98 14.44
CA LYS A 10 4.20 -19.05 13.59
C LYS A 10 2.82 -18.65 13.05
N ARG A 11 2.82 -17.91 11.95
CA ARG A 11 2.09 -18.32 10.75
C ARG A 11 2.99 -18.07 9.54
N PRO A 12 3.21 -19.06 8.66
CA PRO A 12 3.89 -18.85 7.40
C PRO A 12 2.90 -18.13 6.50
N LEU A 13 2.82 -16.80 6.59
CA LEU A 13 2.38 -16.04 5.42
C LEU A 13 3.51 -16.21 4.43
N GLU A 14 3.18 -16.91 3.36
CA GLU A 14 4.09 -17.22 2.27
C GLU A 14 4.88 -15.98 1.87
N LYS A 15 6.02 -16.23 1.22
CA LYS A 15 6.91 -15.24 0.60
C LYS A 15 6.24 -14.41 -0.52
N ASN A 16 4.91 -14.35 -0.53
CA ASN A 16 4.02 -13.69 -1.47
C ASN A 16 3.20 -12.63 -0.72
N LEU A 17 3.86 -11.67 -0.06
CA LEU A 17 3.23 -10.38 0.20
C LEU A 17 2.96 -9.76 -1.18
N LEU A 18 1.77 -10.05 -1.73
CA LEU A 18 1.33 -9.60 -3.04
C LEU A 18 1.13 -8.09 -2.99
N GLN A 19 2.21 -7.34 -3.22
CA GLN A 19 2.10 -5.95 -3.63
C GLN A 19 1.54 -5.94 -5.05
N ILE A 20 0.24 -5.70 -5.18
CA ILE A 20 -0.32 -5.32 -6.48
C ILE A 20 0.02 -3.84 -6.68
N LEU A 21 1.23 -3.58 -7.19
CA LEU A 21 1.61 -2.27 -7.72
C LEU A 21 1.10 -2.19 -9.16
N LEU A 22 -0.01 -1.48 -9.37
CA LEU A 22 -0.39 -1.08 -10.73
C LEU A 22 0.38 0.19 -11.09
N GLN A 23 1.59 0.00 -11.62
CA GLN A 23 2.40 1.11 -12.15
C GLN A 23 1.89 1.48 -13.55
N LEU A 24 1.20 2.60 -13.68
CA LEU A 24 1.03 3.22 -14.99
C LEU A 24 2.38 3.87 -15.37
N MET A 25 3.18 3.11 -16.12
CA MET A 25 4.58 3.41 -16.40
C MET A 25 4.80 4.74 -17.11
N ILE A 26 5.65 5.59 -16.52
CA ILE A 26 6.81 6.19 -17.19
C ILE A 26 7.94 6.23 -16.14
N GLN A 27 9.07 5.58 -16.41
CA GLN A 27 10.15 5.40 -15.44
C GLN A 27 11.09 6.62 -15.28
N GLN A 28 10.82 7.74 -15.95
CA GLN A 28 11.70 8.93 -15.97
C GLN A 28 11.07 10.18 -15.35
N LEU A 29 10.01 10.02 -14.56
CA LEU A 29 9.22 11.16 -14.06
C LEU A 29 9.86 11.78 -12.82
N LEU A 30 9.70 13.08 -12.63
CA LEU A 30 10.35 13.79 -11.54
C LEU A 30 9.74 13.40 -10.19
N GLY A 31 8.42 13.16 -10.16
CA GLY A 31 7.67 12.97 -8.94
C GLY A 31 6.68 11.81 -8.98
N ASN A 32 6.42 11.20 -7.81
CA ASN A 32 5.50 10.07 -7.66
C ASN A 32 4.41 10.37 -6.63
N SER A 33 3.16 10.34 -7.07
CA SER A 33 1.98 10.39 -6.20
C SER A 33 1.42 8.99 -6.00
N PHE A 34 1.07 8.66 -4.76
CA PHE A 34 0.55 7.36 -4.35
C PHE A 34 -0.86 7.51 -3.83
N LEU A 35 -1.75 6.64 -4.32
CA LEU A 35 -3.06 6.39 -3.74
C LEU A 35 -3.00 4.99 -3.14
N ALA A 36 -3.28 4.87 -1.85
CA ALA A 36 -3.12 3.64 -1.11
C ALA A 36 -4.37 3.27 -0.32
N CYS A 37 -4.62 1.98 -0.18
CA CYS A 37 -5.53 1.39 0.80
C CYS A 37 -4.99 0.02 1.18
N HIS A 38 -5.61 -0.67 2.13
CA HIS A 38 -5.34 -2.08 2.36
C HIS A 38 -6.48 -2.94 1.77
N TYR A 39 -6.14 -4.14 1.28
CA TYR A 39 -7.12 -5.04 0.66
C TYR A 39 -7.46 -6.24 1.54
N ASP A 40 -6.67 -6.50 2.57
CA ASP A 40 -6.94 -7.55 3.54
C ASP A 40 -8.15 -7.20 4.41
N SER A 41 -8.67 -8.20 5.11
CA SER A 41 -9.76 -8.04 6.05
C SER A 41 -9.39 -8.67 7.38
N LYS A 42 -9.94 -8.11 8.46
CA LYS A 42 -9.72 -8.62 9.82
C LYS A 42 -10.20 -10.06 9.95
N LEU A 43 -9.37 -10.91 10.54
CA LEU A 43 -9.71 -12.33 10.75
C LEU A 43 -10.80 -12.55 11.79
N THR A 44 -10.95 -11.64 12.75
CA THR A 44 -11.90 -11.73 13.85
C THR A 44 -12.70 -10.43 13.95
N PRO A 45 -14.04 -10.49 14.11
CA PRO A 45 -14.86 -11.70 14.25
C PRO A 45 -14.98 -12.50 12.94
N LYS A 46 -15.27 -13.81 13.07
CA LYS A 46 -15.46 -14.67 11.89
C LYS A 46 -16.60 -14.14 11.03
N GLY A 47 -16.36 -14.01 9.73
CA GLY A 47 -17.34 -13.47 8.78
C GLY A 47 -17.34 -11.95 8.67
N PHE A 48 -16.40 -11.26 9.32
CA PHE A 48 -16.11 -9.87 9.01
C PHE A 48 -15.62 -9.75 7.56
N LEU A 49 -16.23 -8.84 6.79
CA LEU A 49 -15.94 -8.64 5.37
C LEU A 49 -15.16 -7.36 5.08
N GLY A 50 -15.06 -6.43 6.03
CA GLY A 50 -14.29 -5.19 5.82
C GLY A 50 -14.87 -4.25 4.77
N ALA A 51 -16.20 -4.03 4.77
CA ALA A 51 -16.84 -3.21 3.73
C ALA A 51 -16.22 -1.80 3.60
N ILE A 52 -16.12 -1.07 4.72
CA ILE A 52 -15.43 0.23 4.74
C ILE A 52 -13.92 0.10 5.03
N ASP A 53 -13.47 -1.12 5.34
CA ASP A 53 -12.21 -1.46 6.02
C ASP A 53 -11.54 -2.66 5.32
N SER A 54 -11.05 -2.53 4.07
CA SER A 54 -11.04 -1.33 3.21
C SER A 54 -11.57 -1.63 1.80
N ALA A 55 -12.64 -2.42 1.69
CA ALA A 55 -13.22 -2.80 0.39
C ALA A 55 -13.74 -1.60 -0.42
N VAL A 56 -14.41 -0.64 0.22
CA VAL A 56 -14.87 0.60 -0.42
C VAL A 56 -13.70 1.48 -0.88
N PRO A 57 -12.67 1.77 -0.04
CA PRO A 57 -11.41 2.36 -0.49
C PRO A 57 -10.81 1.65 -1.72
N CYS A 58 -10.72 0.32 -1.70
CA CYS A 58 -10.21 -0.46 -2.83
C CYS A 58 -11.02 -0.18 -4.11
N ALA A 59 -12.35 -0.23 -4.02
CA ALA A 59 -13.24 0.01 -5.15
C ALA A 59 -13.14 1.44 -5.69
N GLN A 60 -13.01 2.43 -4.81
CA GLN A 60 -12.79 3.83 -5.19
C GLN A 60 -11.49 3.98 -5.99
N MET A 61 -10.40 3.36 -5.53
CA MET A 61 -9.11 3.39 -6.24
C MET A 61 -9.18 2.73 -7.61
N MET A 62 -9.85 1.57 -7.72
CA MET A 62 -10.08 0.91 -9.02
C MET A 62 -10.91 1.78 -9.95
N ASN A 63 -11.94 2.46 -9.43
CA ASN A 63 -12.77 3.38 -10.21
C ASN A 63 -12.00 4.61 -10.69
N VAL A 64 -11.11 5.18 -9.86
CA VAL A 64 -10.19 6.25 -10.25
C VAL A 64 -9.28 5.79 -11.39
N ALA A 65 -8.69 4.60 -11.28
CA ALA A 65 -7.85 4.00 -12.33
C ALA A 65 -8.61 3.87 -13.65
N HIS A 66 -9.83 3.36 -13.60
CA HIS A 66 -10.70 3.16 -14.74
C HIS A 66 -11.07 4.50 -15.40
N THR A 67 -11.56 5.45 -14.61
CA THR A 67 -12.07 6.75 -15.08
C THR A 67 -10.95 7.61 -15.65
N LEU A 68 -9.76 7.59 -15.03
CA LEU A 68 -8.63 8.40 -15.45
C LEU A 68 -7.77 7.75 -16.54
N ARG A 69 -8.04 6.51 -16.94
CA ARG A 69 -7.20 5.74 -17.89
C ARG A 69 -6.84 6.54 -19.14
N ASN A 70 -7.84 7.09 -19.83
CA ASN A 70 -7.61 7.81 -21.09
C ASN A 70 -6.88 9.15 -20.86
N VAL A 71 -7.16 9.83 -19.75
CA VAL A 71 -6.50 11.09 -19.38
C VAL A 71 -5.02 10.85 -19.10
N LEU A 72 -4.71 9.82 -18.29
CA LEU A 72 -3.34 9.46 -17.92
C LEU A 72 -2.53 8.94 -19.11
N GLN A 73 -3.17 8.25 -20.06
CA GLN A 73 -2.51 7.76 -21.27
C GLN A 73 -2.21 8.87 -22.29
N ASN A 74 -3.09 9.86 -22.42
CA ASN A 74 -3.00 10.88 -23.47
C ASN A 74 -2.36 12.21 -23.03
N ARG A 75 -1.98 12.34 -21.76
CA ARG A 75 -1.36 13.57 -21.26
C ARG A 75 0.01 13.82 -21.91
N LYS A 76 0.26 15.08 -22.28
CA LYS A 76 1.53 15.52 -22.88
C LYS A 76 2.64 15.67 -21.84
N ALA A 77 2.31 16.31 -20.71
CA ALA A 77 3.20 16.43 -19.57
C ALA A 77 3.28 15.09 -18.85
N LYS A 78 4.50 14.59 -18.69
CA LYS A 78 4.75 13.27 -18.14
C LYS A 78 5.39 13.33 -16.76
N ASP A 79 5.88 14.47 -16.31
CA ASP A 79 6.51 14.77 -15.02
C ASP A 79 6.00 14.11 -13.72
N ILE A 80 4.72 13.75 -13.56
CA ILE A 80 4.17 13.18 -12.30
C ILE A 80 3.56 11.79 -12.49
N SER A 81 4.04 10.74 -11.81
CA SER A 81 3.38 9.42 -11.85
C SER A 81 2.23 9.30 -10.84
N LEU A 82 1.19 8.53 -11.17
CA LEU A 82 0.18 8.08 -10.20
C LEU A 82 0.35 6.56 -10.01
N GLN A 83 0.56 6.16 -8.76
CA GLN A 83 0.74 4.77 -8.36
C GLN A 83 -0.39 4.36 -7.44
N LEU A 84 -0.95 3.17 -7.67
CA LEU A 84 -1.98 2.58 -6.81
C LEU A 84 -1.33 1.47 -5.98
N VAL A 85 -1.49 1.55 -4.66
CA VAL A 85 -0.93 0.59 -3.71
C VAL A 85 -2.04 -0.06 -2.90
N PHE A 86 -2.14 -1.38 -3.02
CA PHE A 86 -3.05 -2.19 -2.21
C PHE A 86 -2.20 -2.97 -1.20
N PHE A 87 -2.19 -2.54 0.06
CA PHE A 87 -1.44 -3.19 1.11
C PHE A 87 -2.11 -4.49 1.55
N ASP A 88 -1.27 -5.49 1.84
CA ASP A 88 -1.68 -6.73 2.51
C ASP A 88 -1.23 -6.70 3.98
N GLY A 89 -2.01 -7.34 4.83
CA GLY A 89 -1.77 -7.42 6.27
C GLY A 89 -1.64 -6.05 6.91
N GLU A 90 -2.57 -5.13 6.63
CA GLU A 90 -2.75 -3.98 7.53
C GLU A 90 -3.16 -4.51 8.91
N GLU A 91 -4.09 -5.47 8.89
CA GLU A 91 -4.78 -5.90 10.07
C GLU A 91 -3.92 -6.76 10.98
N ALA A 92 -4.17 -6.62 12.29
CA ALA A 92 -3.57 -7.49 13.28
C ALA A 92 -4.18 -8.90 13.21
N PHE A 93 -3.35 -9.92 13.27
CA PHE A 93 -3.79 -11.31 13.34
C PHE A 93 -4.32 -11.70 14.71
N VAL A 94 -3.76 -11.11 15.78
CA VAL A 94 -4.14 -11.40 17.17
C VAL A 94 -4.32 -10.13 17.97
N ASN A 95 -3.26 -9.33 18.13
CA ASN A 95 -3.24 -8.14 18.97
C ASN A 95 -2.47 -7.03 18.26
N TRP A 96 -3.13 -5.91 18.00
CA TRP A 96 -2.49 -4.77 17.36
C TRP A 96 -1.25 -4.29 18.14
N ASN A 97 -0.08 -4.48 17.54
CA ASN A 97 1.19 -4.01 18.09
C ASN A 97 2.25 -3.86 16.99
N LYS A 98 3.44 -3.35 17.33
CA LYS A 98 4.55 -3.09 16.38
C LYS A 98 4.94 -4.27 15.49
N LYS A 99 4.69 -5.52 15.91
CA LYS A 99 5.01 -6.74 15.17
C LYS A 99 3.79 -7.39 14.53
N ASP A 100 2.59 -7.05 14.98
CA ASP A 100 1.31 -7.63 14.57
C ASP A 100 0.37 -6.52 14.10
N SER A 101 0.77 -5.91 12.98
CA SER A 101 0.06 -4.88 12.22
C SER A 101 0.91 -4.46 11.02
N ILE A 102 0.28 -3.84 10.02
CA ILE A 102 0.93 -3.08 8.92
C ILE A 102 2.11 -3.81 8.26
N TYR A 103 1.96 -5.12 8.03
CA TYR A 103 2.98 -6.01 7.51
C TYR A 103 3.47 -5.58 6.13
N GLY A 104 2.56 -5.40 5.17
CA GLY A 104 2.88 -4.99 3.81
C GLY A 104 3.48 -3.59 3.74
N ALA A 105 2.95 -2.65 4.52
CA ALA A 105 3.45 -1.28 4.57
C ALA A 105 4.87 -1.19 5.16
N ARG A 106 5.16 -1.91 6.25
CA ARG A 106 6.53 -1.97 6.82
C ARG A 106 7.54 -2.56 5.83
N HIS A 107 7.16 -3.64 5.16
CA HIS A 107 8.00 -4.27 4.14
C HIS A 107 8.26 -3.33 2.95
N MET A 108 7.21 -2.65 2.45
CA MET A 108 7.34 -1.68 1.35
C MET A 108 8.24 -0.51 1.74
N ALA A 109 8.02 0.10 2.91
CA ALA A 109 8.80 1.24 3.38
C ALA A 109 10.28 0.90 3.56
N GLN A 110 10.58 -0.31 4.08
CA GLN A 110 11.96 -0.79 4.17
C GLN A 110 12.61 -0.87 2.78
N ASN A 111 11.94 -1.53 1.83
CA ASN A 111 12.46 -1.65 0.46
C ASN A 111 12.68 -0.29 -0.19
N TRP A 112 11.76 0.67 -0.01
CA TRP A 112 11.87 2.00 -0.60
C TRP A 112 12.94 2.89 0.05
N THR A 113 13.33 2.59 1.29
CA THR A 113 14.44 3.24 1.98
C THR A 113 15.80 2.71 1.51
N GLU A 114 15.85 1.47 1.02
CA GLU A 114 17.10 0.82 0.58
C GLU A 114 17.30 0.91 -0.94
N GLN A 115 16.21 0.92 -1.72
CA GLN A 115 16.25 0.91 -3.18
C GLN A 115 16.69 2.26 -3.75
N LYS A 116 17.85 2.26 -4.42
CA LYS A 116 18.34 3.41 -5.18
C LYS A 116 17.66 3.52 -6.53
N VAL A 117 17.35 4.75 -6.93
CA VAL A 117 16.72 5.10 -8.20
C VAL A 117 17.37 6.35 -8.79
N VAL A 118 17.42 6.42 -10.11
CA VAL A 118 17.90 7.60 -10.84
C VAL A 118 16.68 8.39 -11.34
N PHE A 119 16.70 9.70 -11.16
CA PHE A 119 15.68 10.60 -11.69
C PHE A 119 16.34 11.93 -12.10
N GLY A 120 16.15 12.32 -13.37
CA GLY A 120 16.94 13.39 -13.96
C GLY A 120 18.43 13.05 -13.93
N ASN A 121 19.23 13.94 -13.34
CA ASN A 121 20.68 13.77 -13.16
C ASN A 121 21.06 13.37 -11.71
N GLU A 122 20.08 13.03 -10.88
CA GLU A 122 20.28 12.73 -9.46
C GLU A 122 20.09 11.24 -9.14
N VAL A 123 20.79 10.79 -8.11
CA VAL A 123 20.64 9.46 -7.51
C VAL A 123 20.06 9.63 -6.12
N GLY A 124 18.87 9.08 -5.89
CA GLY A 124 18.21 9.07 -4.59
C GLY A 124 17.61 7.70 -4.29
N ARG A 125 16.74 7.63 -3.28
CA ARG A 125 15.98 6.42 -2.96
C ARG A 125 14.55 6.52 -3.49
N THR A 126 13.87 5.38 -3.63
CA THR A 126 12.45 5.38 -4.02
C THR A 126 11.61 6.24 -3.08
N LEU A 127 11.89 6.20 -1.78
CA LEU A 127 11.19 7.00 -0.77
C LEU A 127 11.34 8.52 -1.00
N ASP A 128 12.50 8.96 -1.49
CA ASP A 128 12.78 10.39 -1.70
C ASP A 128 11.96 10.99 -2.86
N ARG A 129 11.29 10.15 -3.67
CA ARG A 129 10.49 10.56 -4.84
C ARG A 129 8.99 10.64 -4.56
N ILE A 130 8.56 10.40 -3.32
CA ILE A 130 7.16 10.50 -2.94
C ILE A 130 6.80 11.98 -2.81
N ASP A 131 6.03 12.51 -3.78
CA ASP A 131 5.50 13.88 -3.69
C ASP A 131 4.26 13.93 -2.79
N LEU A 132 3.44 12.88 -2.90
CA LEU A 132 2.16 12.78 -2.24
C LEU A 132 1.87 11.32 -1.93
N PHE A 133 1.45 11.05 -0.70
CA PHE A 133 0.97 9.75 -0.28
C PHE A 133 -0.42 9.90 0.34
N VAL A 134 -1.45 9.46 -0.37
CA VAL A 134 -2.84 9.53 0.07
C VAL A 134 -3.29 8.13 0.48
N LEU A 135 -3.57 7.94 1.77
CA LEU A 135 -4.11 6.69 2.33
C LEU A 135 -5.63 6.82 2.49
N LEU A 136 -6.38 5.91 1.87
CA LEU A 136 -7.82 5.79 1.99
C LEU A 136 -8.11 4.61 2.92
N ASP A 137 -8.86 4.90 3.98
CA ASP A 137 -9.24 3.93 4.99
C ASP A 137 -10.56 4.35 5.67
N LEU A 138 -11.34 3.37 6.11
CA LEU A 138 -12.63 3.54 6.81
C LEU A 138 -13.65 4.44 6.07
N LEU A 139 -13.68 4.37 4.74
CA LEU A 139 -14.58 5.16 3.89
C LEU A 139 -15.84 4.39 3.50
N GLY A 140 -16.98 5.09 3.44
CA GLY A 140 -18.26 4.53 2.94
C GLY A 140 -19.44 4.62 3.91
N THR A 141 -19.25 5.20 5.10
CA THR A 141 -20.35 5.42 6.06
C THR A 141 -21.19 6.65 5.69
N LYS A 142 -22.45 6.66 6.15
CA LYS A 142 -23.30 7.86 6.06
C LYS A 142 -22.79 8.89 7.08
N LEU A 143 -22.44 10.08 6.62
CA LEU A 143 -21.90 11.18 7.44
C LEU A 143 -20.60 10.79 8.17
N PRO A 144 -19.47 10.72 7.44
CA PRO A 144 -18.18 10.49 8.08
C PRO A 144 -17.88 11.63 9.07
N ASN A 145 -17.46 11.28 10.27
CA ASN A 145 -16.94 12.21 11.26
C ASN A 145 -15.42 11.96 11.37
N ILE A 146 -14.65 13.05 11.47
CA ILE A 146 -13.19 13.03 11.61
C ILE A 146 -12.85 13.23 13.08
#